data_AF-A0A176S4R9-F1
#
_entry.id   AF-A0A176S4R9-F1
#
_cell.length_a   1.000
_cell.length_b   1.000
_cell.length_c   1.000
_cell.angle_alpha   90.00
_cell.angle_beta   90.00
_cell.angle_gamma   90.00
#
_symmetry.space_group_name_H-M   'P 1'
#
loop_
_entity.id
_entity.type
_entity.pdbx_description
1 polymer ?
#
loop_
_entity_poly.entity_id
_entity_poly.type
_entity_poly.pdbx_seq_one_letter_code
_entity_poly.pdbx_strand_id
1 'polypeptide(L)'
;MITTLRLAKYLNMENNMTIHCSSAELRLAKYLSPILAVALTLAGCSQQSAPPPPPPPPQVTVATPLVKAVTDWDEYTGRLASVKSVEIRARVSGYLESVHFRDGAIVKKGKLLFVIDPRPYQAVLDEQQAALNQAQVRLDLTKKELTRAQRLFKS
;
A
#
# COMPACT_ATOMS: atom_id res chain seq x y z
N MET A 1 14.76 15.22 -9.83
CA MET A 1 14.08 16.51 -9.63
C MET A 1 13.43 16.46 -8.25
N ILE A 2 13.82 17.38 -7.34
CA ILE A 2 13.24 17.61 -5.99
C ILE A 2 13.63 16.51 -4.97
N THR A 3 14.73 16.57 -4.21
CA THR A 3 14.88 17.41 -3.00
C THR A 3 16.33 17.31 -2.46
N THR A 4 17.18 18.29 -2.78
CA THR A 4 18.53 18.46 -2.18
C THR A 4 18.65 19.76 -1.38
N LEU A 5 17.53 20.36 -0.98
CA LEU A 5 17.45 21.68 -0.35
C LEU A 5 16.86 21.59 1.06
N ARG A 6 17.64 21.14 2.07
CA ARG A 6 17.31 21.50 3.48
C ARG A 6 18.37 21.36 4.57
N LEU A 7 19.68 21.24 4.29
CA LEU A 7 20.66 21.07 5.38
C LEU A 7 21.91 21.97 5.35
N ALA A 8 22.07 22.86 4.37
CA ALA A 8 23.26 23.72 4.26
C ALA A 8 23.16 25.08 4.98
N LYS A 9 22.30 25.26 6.00
CA LYS A 9 21.99 26.60 6.53
C LYS A 9 22.02 26.78 8.05
N TYR A 10 22.99 26.23 8.77
CA TYR A 10 23.28 26.68 10.15
C TYR A 10 24.79 26.54 10.44
N LEU A 11 25.60 27.52 10.03
CA LEU A 11 26.15 28.63 10.85
C LEU A 11 27.32 28.13 11.72
N ASN A 12 28.55 28.08 11.19
CA ASN A 12 29.50 29.20 11.01
C ASN A 12 29.66 30.07 12.28
N MET A 13 30.64 29.68 13.10
CA MET A 13 31.22 30.48 14.18
C MET A 13 32.21 31.47 13.58
N GLU A 14 31.92 32.76 13.70
CA GLU A 14 32.91 33.83 13.49
C GLU A 14 32.74 34.95 14.52
N ASN A 15 33.92 35.34 15.04
CA ASN A 15 34.31 36.72 15.40
C ASN A 15 33.93 37.32 16.76
N ASN A 16 34.84 37.07 17.71
CA ASN A 16 35.74 38.07 18.32
C ASN A 16 35.60 39.54 17.83
N MET A 17 35.39 40.47 18.76
CA MET A 17 35.70 41.90 18.57
C MET A 17 35.86 42.62 19.92
N THR A 18 37.10 42.75 20.39
CA THR A 18 37.51 43.70 21.44
C THR A 18 38.03 44.99 20.80
N ILE A 19 37.49 46.16 21.15
CA ILE A 19 38.11 47.49 20.95
C ILE A 19 37.65 48.35 22.14
N HIS A 20 38.53 48.66 23.11
CA HIS A 20 39.52 49.75 23.16
C HIS A 20 38.94 51.15 23.40
N CYS A 21 39.76 51.93 24.13
CA CYS A 21 39.78 53.40 24.21
C CYS A 21 38.68 54.01 25.09
N SER A 22 38.94 55.00 25.95
CA SER A 22 39.98 56.03 25.87
C SER A 22 40.02 56.81 27.20
N SER A 23 41.22 57.28 27.54
CA SER A 23 41.58 58.64 27.99
C SER A 23 40.59 59.42 28.88
N ALA A 24 41.02 60.17 29.87
CA ALA A 24 42.09 61.13 29.73
C ALA A 24 42.46 61.66 31.11
N GLU A 25 43.74 61.58 31.40
CA GLU A 25 44.39 62.37 32.42
C GLU A 25 44.35 63.88 32.07
N LEU A 26 44.67 64.66 33.11
CA LEU A 26 45.54 65.84 33.09
C LEU A 26 44.92 67.25 33.10
N ARG A 27 45.38 67.98 34.13
CA ARG A 27 45.70 69.42 34.21
C ARG A 27 44.60 70.33 34.75
N LEU A 28 44.69 70.65 36.03
CA LEU A 28 45.45 71.83 36.47
C LEU A 28 45.32 71.97 37.99
N ALA A 29 46.47 71.88 38.64
CA ALA A 29 46.69 72.30 40.02
C ALA A 29 46.16 73.73 40.19
N LYS A 30 44.93 73.85 40.69
CA LYS A 30 44.42 75.12 41.19
C LYS A 30 44.66 75.08 42.66
N TYR A 31 45.43 76.07 43.15
CA TYR A 31 45.06 76.76 44.37
C TYR A 31 44.52 75.80 45.41
N LEU A 32 45.43 74.91 45.78
CA LEU A 32 45.35 74.06 46.94
C LEU A 32 44.97 74.98 48.10
N SER A 33 44.00 74.55 48.91
CA SER A 33 43.80 75.01 50.29
C SER A 33 42.52 75.79 50.66
N PRO A 34 41.55 76.15 49.79
CA PRO A 34 40.25 76.56 50.35
C PRO A 34 38.99 76.00 49.65
N ILE A 35 39.08 74.95 48.84
CA ILE A 35 37.90 74.30 48.22
C ILE A 35 37.57 72.93 48.87
N LEU A 36 38.52 72.34 49.61
CA LEU A 36 38.36 71.01 50.22
C LEU A 36 37.39 70.97 51.42
N ALA A 37 37.13 72.10 52.08
CA ALA A 37 36.27 72.16 53.26
C ALA A 37 34.77 72.31 52.94
N VAL A 38 34.40 72.82 51.76
CA VAL A 38 33.00 73.04 51.35
C VAL A 38 32.45 71.84 50.55
N ALA A 39 33.32 70.99 50.00
CA ALA A 39 32.92 69.76 49.31
C ALA A 39 32.45 68.63 50.26
N LEU A 40 32.79 68.70 51.56
CA LEU A 40 32.43 67.66 52.53
C LEU A 40 30.97 67.74 53.03
N THR A 41 30.29 68.88 52.87
CA THR A 41 28.91 69.06 53.38
C THR A 41 27.82 68.85 52.32
N LEU A 42 28.17 68.68 51.04
CA LEU A 42 27.24 68.33 49.95
C LEU A 42 27.29 66.84 49.54
N ALA A 43 28.10 66.00 50.20
CA ALA A 43 28.15 64.55 49.98
C ALA A 43 27.07 63.77 50.77
N GLY A 44 25.94 64.41 51.09
CA GLY A 44 24.74 63.75 51.61
C GLY A 44 23.74 63.54 50.47
N CYS A 45 23.47 62.28 50.14
CA CYS A 45 22.52 61.79 49.13
C CYS A 45 22.91 61.97 47.64
N SER A 46 23.79 61.09 47.16
CA SER A 46 23.59 60.46 45.84
C SER A 46 24.45 59.21 45.70
N GLN A 47 23.83 58.15 45.17
CA GLN A 47 24.38 56.98 44.47
C GLN A 47 23.78 55.68 45.02
N GLN A 48 23.41 54.68 44.23
CA GLN A 48 23.23 54.53 42.78
C GLN A 48 22.66 53.11 42.73
N SER A 49 21.38 52.92 42.47
CA SER A 49 20.84 51.56 42.39
C SER A 49 21.46 50.87 41.17
N ALA A 50 22.34 49.90 41.42
CA ALA A 50 22.83 48.99 40.39
C ALA A 50 21.63 48.29 39.73
N PRO A 51 21.62 48.08 38.40
CA PRO A 51 20.61 47.24 37.77
C PRO A 51 20.62 45.88 38.47
N PRO A 52 19.46 45.32 38.86
CA PRO A 52 19.42 44.01 39.48
C PRO A 52 20.08 42.99 38.53
N PRO A 53 20.88 42.04 39.05
CA PRO A 53 21.51 41.02 38.24
C PRO A 53 20.43 40.29 37.42
N PRO A 54 20.69 39.97 36.14
CA PRO A 54 19.72 39.26 35.31
C PRO A 54 19.28 37.99 36.02
N PRO A 55 17.96 37.68 36.05
CA PRO A 55 17.46 36.53 36.78
C PRO A 55 18.15 35.26 36.28
N PRO A 56 18.53 34.34 37.19
CA PRO A 56 19.23 33.13 36.82
C PRO A 56 18.39 32.35 35.79
N PRO A 57 19.02 31.79 34.74
CA PRO A 57 18.29 31.12 33.68
C PRO A 57 17.41 30.00 34.26
N PRO A 58 16.16 29.88 33.80
CA PRO A 58 15.22 28.91 34.35
C PRO A 58 15.77 27.49 34.17
N GLN A 59 15.80 26.73 35.26
CA GLN A 59 16.27 25.35 35.24
C GLN A 59 15.23 24.49 34.51
N VAL A 60 15.58 24.04 33.31
CA VAL A 60 14.73 23.15 32.51
C VAL A 60 15.27 21.74 32.58
N THR A 61 14.39 20.79 32.86
CA THR A 61 14.74 19.37 32.84
C THR A 61 14.74 18.91 31.40
N VAL A 62 15.90 18.44 30.92
CA VAL A 62 16.06 17.86 29.58
C VAL A 62 16.45 16.39 29.69
N ALA A 63 15.95 15.60 28.74
CA ALA A 63 16.31 14.20 28.60
C ALA A 63 16.70 13.91 27.14
N THR A 64 17.73 13.09 26.94
CA THR A 64 18.19 12.68 25.61
C THR A 64 17.30 11.56 25.06
N PRO A 65 16.78 11.69 23.83
CA PRO A 65 15.93 10.66 23.24
C PRO A 65 16.74 9.40 22.93
N LEU A 66 16.21 8.24 23.33
CA LEU A 66 16.80 6.94 23.02
C LEU A 66 16.17 6.40 21.74
N VAL A 67 16.92 6.37 20.66
CA VAL A 67 16.46 5.84 19.37
C VAL A 67 16.56 4.32 19.41
N LYS A 68 15.41 3.66 19.30
CA LYS A 68 15.31 2.19 19.19
C LYS A 68 14.57 1.86 17.90
N ALA A 69 15.03 0.81 17.22
CA ALA A 69 14.30 0.26 16.10
C ALA A 69 13.01 -0.39 16.62
N VAL A 70 11.87 0.13 16.19
CA VAL A 70 10.55 -0.46 16.45
C VAL A 70 10.04 -1.01 15.13
N THR A 71 9.54 -2.24 15.15
CA THR A 71 8.87 -2.82 13.99
C THR A 71 7.39 -2.49 14.12
N ASP A 72 6.89 -1.66 13.21
CA ASP A 72 5.47 -1.37 13.09
C ASP A 72 4.78 -2.53 12.38
N TRP A 73 3.70 -3.02 12.96
CA TRP A 73 2.88 -4.09 12.40
C TRP A 73 1.54 -3.49 12.00
N ASP A 74 1.18 -3.68 10.73
CA ASP A 74 -0.14 -3.31 10.23
C ASP A 74 -1.02 -4.55 10.15
N GLU A 75 -2.18 -4.51 10.80
CA GLU A 75 -3.18 -5.58 10.74
C GLU A 75 -4.22 -5.28 9.67
N TYR A 76 -4.35 -6.19 8.71
CA TYR A 76 -5.37 -6.10 7.66
C TYR A 76 -6.28 -7.32 7.70
N THR A 77 -7.58 -7.08 7.63
CA THR A 77 -8.55 -8.17 7.49
C THR A 77 -8.56 -8.67 6.05
N GLY A 78 -8.10 -9.91 5.84
CA GLY A 78 -8.17 -10.61 4.55
C GLY A 78 -9.34 -11.60 4.49
N ARG A 79 -9.82 -11.88 3.29
CA ARG A 79 -10.72 -13.01 3.03
C ARG A 79 -9.98 -14.09 2.24
N LEU A 80 -10.12 -15.34 2.68
CA LEU A 80 -9.61 -16.49 1.94
C LEU A 80 -10.65 -16.98 0.95
N ALA A 81 -10.21 -17.32 -0.26
CA ALA A 81 -11.02 -17.92 -1.30
C ALA A 81 -10.38 -19.23 -1.77
N SER A 82 -11.20 -20.16 -2.28
CA SER A 82 -10.67 -21.40 -2.84
C SER A 82 -9.85 -21.11 -4.09
N VAL A 83 -8.64 -21.68 -4.18
CA VAL A 83 -7.76 -21.56 -5.36
C VAL A 83 -8.43 -22.17 -6.60
N LYS A 84 -9.22 -23.24 -6.41
CA LYS A 84 -9.96 -23.92 -7.48
C LYS A 84 -11.35 -24.26 -6.96
N SER A 85 -12.38 -23.62 -7.51
CA SER A 85 -13.77 -23.94 -7.26
C SER A 85 -14.48 -24.22 -8.58
N VAL A 86 -15.36 -25.21 -8.61
CA VAL A 86 -16.15 -25.54 -9.80
C VAL A 86 -17.60 -25.70 -9.37
N GLU A 87 -18.48 -24.91 -9.97
CA GLU A 87 -19.92 -25.07 -9.85
C GLU A 87 -20.39 -26.09 -10.90
N ILE A 88 -21.00 -27.19 -10.45
CA ILE A 88 -21.47 -28.25 -11.35
C ILE A 88 -22.88 -27.90 -11.82
N ARG A 89 -23.05 -27.77 -13.14
CA ARG A 89 -24.33 -27.51 -13.78
C ARG A 89 -24.68 -28.61 -14.78
N ALA A 90 -25.96 -28.94 -14.86
CA ALA A 90 -26.46 -29.85 -15.88
C ALA A 90 -26.25 -29.25 -17.28
N ARG A 91 -25.69 -30.03 -18.20
CA ARG A 91 -25.48 -29.61 -19.60
C ARG A 91 -26.76 -29.69 -20.43
N VAL A 92 -27.71 -30.50 -19.98
CA VAL A 92 -28.95 -30.81 -20.67
C VAL A 92 -30.10 -30.65 -19.69
N SER A 93 -31.27 -30.28 -20.20
CA SER A 93 -32.48 -30.16 -19.39
C SER A 93 -33.10 -31.53 -19.14
N GLY A 94 -33.70 -31.75 -17.99
CA GLY A 94 -34.36 -33.02 -17.73
C GLY A 94 -34.69 -33.23 -16.26
N TYR A 95 -35.38 -34.33 -16.00
CA TYR A 95 -35.66 -34.76 -14.64
C TYR A 95 -34.41 -35.42 -14.04
N LEU A 96 -34.12 -35.09 -12.79
CA LEU A 96 -33.07 -35.73 -12.03
C LEU A 96 -33.53 -37.14 -11.64
N GLU A 97 -32.81 -38.16 -12.11
CA GLU A 97 -33.12 -39.56 -11.82
C GLU A 97 -32.51 -39.97 -10.47
N SER A 98 -31.24 -39.65 -10.23
CA SER A 98 -30.56 -40.03 -8.99
C SER A 98 -29.32 -39.17 -8.67
N VAL A 99 -28.96 -39.17 -7.38
CA VAL A 99 -27.79 -38.49 -6.81
C VAL A 99 -26.84 -39.54 -6.22
N HIS A 100 -25.57 -39.53 -6.65
CA HIS A 100 -24.58 -40.56 -6.37
C HIS A 100 -23.44 -40.12 -5.43
N PHE A 101 -23.70 -39.14 -4.57
CA PHE A 101 -22.74 -38.71 -3.56
C PHE A 101 -23.44 -38.35 -2.24
N ARG A 102 -22.64 -38.24 -1.18
CA ARG A 102 -23.09 -37.74 0.12
C ARG A 102 -22.50 -36.35 0.32
N ASP A 103 -23.25 -35.46 0.94
CA ASP A 103 -22.80 -34.09 1.20
C ASP A 103 -21.52 -34.10 2.05
N GLY A 104 -20.55 -33.27 1.64
CA GLY A 104 -19.23 -33.20 2.28
C GLY A 104 -18.27 -34.35 1.92
N ALA A 105 -18.69 -35.33 1.11
CA ALA A 105 -17.80 -36.41 0.70
C ALA A 105 -16.73 -35.94 -0.31
N ILE A 106 -15.52 -36.48 -0.18
CA ILE A 106 -14.44 -36.25 -1.14
C ILE A 106 -14.74 -37.02 -2.43
N VAL A 107 -14.88 -36.29 -3.54
CA VAL A 107 -15.11 -36.84 -4.88
C VAL A 107 -13.91 -36.63 -5.78
N LYS A 108 -13.54 -37.66 -6.54
CA LYS A 108 -12.46 -37.58 -7.54
C LYS A 108 -13.03 -37.14 -8.89
N LYS A 109 -12.17 -36.57 -9.75
CA LYS A 109 -12.53 -36.22 -11.13
C LYS A 109 -13.05 -37.46 -11.87
N GLY A 110 -14.16 -37.30 -12.59
CA GLY A 110 -14.78 -38.37 -13.39
C GLY A 110 -15.73 -39.28 -12.61
N LYS A 111 -15.93 -39.06 -11.31
CA LYS A 111 -16.95 -39.78 -10.55
C LYS A 111 -18.35 -39.34 -10.98
N LEU A 112 -19.27 -40.30 -11.12
CA LEU A 112 -20.69 -40.03 -11.34
C LEU A 112 -21.28 -39.31 -10.12
N LEU A 113 -21.89 -38.14 -10.35
CA LEU A 113 -22.52 -37.34 -9.30
C LEU A 113 -24.04 -37.31 -9.45
N PHE A 114 -24.52 -37.09 -10.67
CA PHE A 114 -25.93 -36.95 -10.98
C PHE A 114 -26.25 -37.75 -12.25
N VAL A 115 -27.41 -38.40 -12.25
CA VAL A 115 -27.99 -39.01 -13.45
C VAL A 115 -29.25 -38.23 -13.80
N ILE A 116 -29.31 -37.76 -15.05
CA ILE A 116 -30.49 -37.11 -15.63
C ILE A 116 -31.18 -38.18 -16.49
N ASP A 117 -32.51 -38.22 -16.43
CA ASP A 117 -33.33 -39.20 -17.17
C ASP A 117 -32.92 -39.25 -18.66
N PRO A 118 -32.37 -40.39 -19.14
CA PRO A 118 -31.85 -40.49 -20.49
C PRO A 118 -32.93 -40.75 -21.54
N ARG A 119 -34.15 -41.14 -21.16
CA ARG A 119 -35.20 -41.60 -22.09
C ARG A 119 -35.48 -40.62 -23.25
N PRO A 120 -35.71 -39.31 -23.03
CA PRO A 120 -35.96 -38.39 -24.14
C PRO A 120 -34.74 -38.26 -25.06
N TYR A 121 -33.53 -38.33 -24.51
CA TYR A 121 -32.29 -38.24 -25.29
C TYR A 121 -32.00 -39.50 -26.07
N GLN A 122 -32.30 -40.67 -25.49
CA GLN A 122 -32.16 -41.96 -26.15
C GLN A 122 -33.11 -42.06 -27.34
N ALA A 123 -34.37 -41.64 -27.17
CA ALA A 123 -35.34 -41.63 -28.27
C ALA A 123 -34.87 -40.77 -29.45
N VAL A 124 -34.32 -39.57 -29.17
CA VAL A 124 -33.75 -38.70 -30.21
C VAL A 124 -32.53 -39.35 -30.85
N LEU A 125 -31.64 -39.96 -30.08
CA LEU A 125 -30.47 -40.68 -30.60
C LEU A 125 -30.89 -41.79 -31.57
N ASP A 126 -31.86 -42.61 -31.16
CA ASP A 126 -32.36 -43.73 -31.95
C ASP A 126 -33.01 -43.26 -33.26
N GLU A 127 -33.79 -42.17 -33.21
CA GLU A 127 -34.36 -41.51 -34.40
C GLU A 127 -33.26 -41.05 -35.37
N GLN A 128 -32.24 -40.33 -34.88
CA GLN A 128 -31.15 -39.84 -35.72
C GLN A 128 -30.32 -40.99 -36.29
N GLN A 129 -30.12 -42.06 -35.53
CA GLN A 129 -29.42 -43.25 -36.01
C GLN A 129 -30.21 -43.95 -37.12
N ALA A 130 -31.55 -44.02 -37.01
CA ALA A 130 -32.39 -44.54 -38.07
C ALA A 130 -32.32 -43.67 -39.34
N ALA A 131 -32.34 -42.34 -39.19
CA ALA A 131 -32.18 -41.41 -40.31
C ALA A 131 -30.82 -41.57 -41.01
N LEU A 132 -29.73 -41.72 -40.24
CA LEU A 132 -28.39 -42.01 -40.77
C LEU A 132 -28.38 -43.32 -41.56
N ASN A 133 -28.97 -44.38 -41.01
CA ASN A 133 -29.05 -45.67 -41.67
C ASN A 133 -29.82 -45.59 -42.99
N GLN A 134 -30.95 -44.88 -43.02
CA GLN A 134 -31.72 -44.66 -44.24
C GLN A 134 -30.91 -43.90 -45.31
N ALA A 135 -30.20 -42.85 -44.90
CA ALA A 135 -29.32 -42.09 -45.81
C ALA A 135 -28.20 -42.98 -46.37
N GLN A 136 -27.60 -43.83 -45.54
CA GLN A 136 -26.55 -44.74 -45.95
C GLN A 136 -27.05 -45.80 -46.95
N VAL A 137 -28.23 -46.37 -46.71
CA VAL A 137 -28.87 -47.32 -47.63
C VAL A 137 -29.19 -46.64 -48.97
N ARG A 138 -29.69 -45.40 -48.93
CA ARG A 138 -29.97 -44.63 -50.14
C ARG A 138 -28.70 -44.33 -50.94
N LEU A 139 -27.63 -43.95 -50.25
CA LEU A 139 -26.31 -43.73 -50.86
C LEU A 139 -25.80 -45.01 -51.55
N ASP A 140 -25.90 -46.16 -50.88
CA ASP A 140 -25.46 -47.44 -51.44
C ASP A 140 -26.32 -47.85 -52.65
N LEU A 141 -27.64 -47.65 -52.58
CA LEU A 141 -28.55 -47.87 -53.71
C LEU A 141 -28.16 -47.00 -54.91
N THR A 142 -28.00 -45.69 -54.71
CA THR A 142 -27.63 -44.77 -55.80
C THR A 142 -26.26 -45.11 -56.39
N LYS A 143 -25.29 -45.57 -55.58
CA LYS A 143 -23.99 -46.06 -56.10
C LYS A 143 -24.14 -47.31 -56.98
N LYS A 144 -24.99 -48.26 -56.57
CA LYS A 144 -25.29 -49.46 -57.35
C LYS A 144 -25.99 -49.12 -58.66
N GLU A 145 -26.96 -48.20 -58.62
CA GLU A 145 -27.67 -47.69 -59.80
C GLU A 145 -26.71 -47.00 -60.77
N LEU A 146 -25.83 -46.12 -60.28
CA LEU A 146 -24.80 -45.46 -61.08
C LEU A 146 -23.87 -46.48 -61.76
N THR A 147 -23.38 -47.47 -61.01
CA THR A 147 -22.51 -48.53 -61.53
C THR A 147 -23.21 -49.34 -62.62
N ARG A 148 -24.50 -49.65 -62.42
CA ARG A 148 -25.32 -50.36 -63.41
C ARG A 148 -25.50 -49.53 -64.68
N ALA A 149 -25.84 -48.26 -64.56
CA ALA A 149 -26.01 -47.35 -65.71
C ALA A 149 -24.72 -47.22 -66.53
N GLN A 150 -23.56 -47.09 -65.85
CA GLN A 150 -22.25 -47.04 -66.52
C GLN A 150 -21.90 -48.31 -67.29
N ARG A 151 -22.28 -49.49 -66.77
CA ARG A 151 -22.05 -50.77 -67.46
C ARG A 151 -22.86 -50.86 -68.76
N LEU A 152 -24.12 -50.42 -68.73
CA LEU A 152 -25.01 -50.42 -69.91
C LEU A 152 -24.58 -49.41 -70.98
N PHE A 153 -23.96 -48.30 -70.59
CA PHE A 153 -23.48 -47.30 -71.55
C PHE A 153 -22.20 -47.72 -72.30
N LYS A 154 -21.41 -48.63 -71.73
CA LYS A 154 -20.13 -49.09 -72.30
C LYS A 154 -20.24 -50.34 -73.18
N SER A 155 -21.40 -51.00 -73.23
CA SER A 155 -21.69 -52.12 -74.13
C SER A 155 -22.32 -51.63 -75.41
#